data_AF-A0AA41UKP6-F1
#
_entry.id   AF-A0AA41UKP6-F1
#
_cell.length_a   1.000
_cell.length_b   1.000
_cell.length_c   1.000
_cell.angle_alpha   90.00
_cell.angle_beta   90.00
_cell.angle_gamma   90.00
#
_symmetry.space_group_name_H-M   'P 1'
#
loop_
_entity.id
_entity.type
_entity.pdbx_description
1 polymer ?
#
loop_
_entity_poly.entity_id
_entity_poly.type
_entity_poly.pdbx_seq_one_letter_code
_entity_poly.pdbx_strand_id
1 'polypeptide(L)'
;MRTVAPLLIHPARLLVTLALSTALAVSVVPVVATPPAADTGHAAPGSGASASAAFIAPGGPAGEVTSSAVPTAVAGTAGPVDGAGSPAPAFAPKPIVDEHGAPVVPRAGLPNAAPATGPAAQSGALASMGKLGAATAATVAGTSSGSADTITGATLADRNEQLVVAVLSGTDQSATGYPLHTNIVSTTFWVGEIFNANLSDGSQVCSTYDGQWAFHYTGITSGITPAAASGCAGSAYGGCDGVSSGTGTAFRCATEARSAANGFLPTRQPAPLQNAFYLDLPFDDVNDPTAFATRCTIVPWAATLGLSHCADPGFSYLKNRWVRIVGPNGHVCYGQIEDAGPSSGALYHDAGYVFGSTNARPVNLKFSGDSSQGAGMDVSPALNGCLGFTDLDGDADHVDWSFTERADVPPGPWLRTVTTSQVSG
;
A
#
# COMPACT_ATOMS: atom_id res chain seq x y z
N MET A 1 1.93 79.56 -2.22
CA MET A 1 3.38 79.46 -1.94
C MET A 1 3.74 78.00 -1.72
N ARG A 2 4.87 77.59 -2.29
CA ARG A 2 5.61 76.32 -2.12
C ARG A 2 5.13 75.10 -2.93
N THR A 3 5.68 75.06 -4.14
CA THR A 3 6.13 73.90 -4.90
C THR A 3 6.97 72.94 -4.03
N VAL A 4 6.73 71.64 -4.11
CA VAL A 4 7.65 70.58 -3.64
C VAL A 4 7.73 69.48 -4.70
N ALA A 5 8.95 69.08 -5.01
CA ALA A 5 9.38 68.17 -6.08
C ALA A 5 9.05 66.68 -5.81
N PRO A 6 9.06 65.82 -6.84
CA PRO A 6 8.94 64.38 -6.65
C PRO A 6 10.30 63.73 -6.32
N LEU A 7 10.29 62.87 -5.30
CA LEU A 7 11.44 62.10 -4.82
C LEU A 7 11.58 60.80 -5.62
N LEU A 8 12.66 60.67 -6.37
CA LEU A 8 13.15 59.42 -6.97
C LEU A 8 13.77 58.54 -5.86
N ILE A 9 13.30 57.30 -5.70
CA ILE A 9 13.97 56.27 -4.88
C ILE A 9 14.40 55.12 -5.79
N HIS A 10 15.69 54.79 -5.74
CA HIS A 10 16.36 53.74 -6.50
C HIS A 10 16.05 52.33 -5.95
N PRO A 11 16.05 51.28 -6.78
CA PRO A 11 15.93 49.91 -6.31
C PRO A 11 17.25 49.41 -5.68
N ALA A 12 17.17 48.95 -4.43
CA ALA A 12 18.28 48.29 -3.74
C ALA A 12 18.51 46.89 -4.33
N ARG A 13 19.74 46.65 -4.81
CA ARG A 13 20.25 45.32 -5.17
C ARG A 13 20.46 44.50 -3.89
N LEU A 14 19.72 43.41 -3.74
CA LEU A 14 19.95 42.41 -2.70
C LEU A 14 21.03 41.43 -3.19
N LEU A 15 22.23 41.52 -2.62
CA LEU A 15 23.29 40.53 -2.78
C LEU A 15 22.93 39.29 -1.96
N VAL A 16 22.73 38.14 -2.61
CA VAL A 16 22.67 36.84 -1.95
C VAL A 16 24.07 36.28 -1.88
N THR A 17 24.63 36.20 -0.67
CA THR A 17 25.92 35.58 -0.38
C THR A 17 25.71 34.07 -0.29
N LEU A 18 26.22 33.31 -1.27
CA LEU A 18 26.20 31.85 -1.27
C LEU A 18 27.25 31.33 -0.28
N ALA A 19 26.83 30.70 0.81
CA ALA A 19 27.72 30.01 1.73
C ALA A 19 28.05 28.61 1.15
N LEU A 20 29.31 28.40 0.78
CA LEU A 20 29.86 27.09 0.44
C LEU A 20 29.96 26.25 1.72
N SER A 21 29.05 25.28 1.91
CA SER A 21 29.24 24.22 2.90
C SER A 21 30.16 23.14 2.32
N THR A 22 31.32 22.97 2.96
CA THR A 22 32.26 21.87 2.73
C THR A 22 31.61 20.53 3.06
N ALA A 23 31.49 19.65 2.07
CA ALA A 23 31.10 18.26 2.25
C ALA A 23 32.26 17.48 2.91
N LEU A 24 31.99 16.87 4.06
CA LEU A 24 32.87 15.92 4.73
C LEU A 24 32.74 14.57 3.99
N ALA A 25 33.79 14.15 3.28
CA ALA A 25 33.85 12.82 2.68
C ALA A 25 34.08 11.77 3.78
N VAL A 26 33.07 10.94 4.05
CA VAL A 26 33.22 9.73 4.87
C VAL A 26 33.74 8.62 3.96
N SER A 27 34.97 8.18 4.22
CA SER A 27 35.60 7.07 3.50
C SER A 27 35.02 5.75 4.00
N VAL A 28 34.23 5.07 3.17
CA VAL A 28 33.78 3.69 3.43
C VAL A 28 34.93 2.74 3.09
N VAL A 29 35.44 2.02 4.10
CA VAL A 29 36.40 0.92 3.92
C VAL A 29 35.61 -0.33 3.53
N PRO A 30 35.92 -1.01 2.41
CA PRO A 30 35.28 -2.29 2.11
C PRO A 30 35.80 -3.38 3.06
N VAL A 31 34.88 -4.01 3.79
CA VAL A 31 35.17 -5.26 4.51
C VAL A 31 35.15 -6.39 3.48
N VAL A 32 36.33 -6.97 3.21
CA VAL A 32 36.48 -8.21 2.46
C VAL A 32 36.08 -9.36 3.38
N ALA A 33 34.95 -10.01 3.10
CA ALA A 33 34.58 -11.26 3.76
C ALA A 33 35.36 -12.43 3.14
N THR A 34 36.16 -13.10 3.96
CA THR A 34 36.78 -14.39 3.65
C THR A 34 35.74 -15.52 3.70
N PRO A 35 35.71 -16.46 2.73
CA PRO A 35 34.80 -17.60 2.77
C PRO A 35 35.29 -18.67 3.77
N PRO A 36 34.40 -19.33 4.54
CA PRO A 36 34.79 -20.55 5.23
C PRO A 36 34.93 -21.72 4.24
N ALA A 37 35.99 -22.49 4.46
CA ALA A 37 36.38 -23.67 3.71
C ALA A 37 35.35 -24.80 3.78
N ALA A 38 35.29 -25.56 2.70
CA ALA A 38 34.51 -26.77 2.53
C ALA A 38 34.92 -27.87 3.52
N ASP A 39 33.95 -28.62 4.03
CA ASP A 39 34.16 -30.02 4.40
C ASP A 39 33.32 -30.93 3.50
N THR A 40 33.96 -32.03 3.15
CA THR A 40 33.69 -32.95 2.05
C THR A 40 32.78 -34.09 2.47
N GLY A 41 31.80 -34.43 1.61
CA GLY A 41 30.94 -35.60 1.82
C GLY A 41 30.13 -35.97 0.56
N HIS A 42 30.78 -36.75 -0.31
CA HIS A 42 30.29 -37.52 -1.47
C HIS A 42 28.90 -38.18 -1.24
N ALA A 43 28.03 -38.49 -2.22
CA ALA A 43 28.08 -38.60 -3.68
C ALA A 43 26.63 -38.61 -4.25
N ALA A 44 26.46 -38.16 -5.49
CA ALA A 44 25.32 -38.47 -6.38
C ALA A 44 25.61 -39.80 -7.15
N PRO A 45 24.76 -40.32 -8.08
CA PRO A 45 23.46 -39.84 -8.60
C PRO A 45 22.40 -40.97 -8.79
N GLY A 46 21.18 -40.61 -9.23
CA GLY A 46 20.22 -41.61 -9.71
C GLY A 46 18.83 -41.08 -10.10
N SER A 47 18.58 -41.04 -11.41
CA SER A 47 17.29 -40.91 -12.10
C SER A 47 16.20 -41.90 -11.64
N GLY A 48 14.93 -41.51 -11.70
CA GLY A 48 13.82 -42.47 -11.61
C GLY A 48 12.44 -41.82 -11.69
N ALA A 49 11.64 -42.27 -12.65
CA ALA A 49 10.31 -41.79 -12.99
C ALA A 49 9.17 -42.42 -12.16
N SER A 50 7.96 -41.86 -12.37
CA SER A 50 6.63 -42.50 -12.17
C SER A 50 6.16 -42.66 -10.71
N ALA A 51 4.88 -42.67 -10.37
CA ALA A 51 3.66 -42.93 -11.13
C ALA A 51 2.42 -42.36 -10.43
N SER A 52 1.40 -42.07 -11.23
CA SER A 52 -0.01 -42.11 -10.85
C SER A 52 -0.40 -43.46 -10.23
N ALA A 53 -1.35 -43.47 -9.30
CA ALA A 53 -2.17 -44.65 -9.05
C ALA A 53 -3.58 -44.24 -8.64
N ALA A 54 -4.53 -44.84 -9.35
CA ALA A 54 -5.96 -44.66 -9.23
C ALA A 54 -6.60 -45.99 -8.77
N PHE A 55 -7.85 -45.87 -8.28
CA PHE A 55 -8.84 -46.94 -8.01
C PHE A 55 -8.50 -47.91 -6.84
N ILE A 56 -9.45 -48.33 -6.01
CA ILE A 56 -10.57 -49.23 -6.33
C ILE A 56 -11.67 -49.14 -5.25
N ALA A 57 -12.94 -49.21 -5.68
CA ALA A 57 -14.12 -49.47 -4.85
C ALA A 57 -14.41 -50.99 -4.73
N PRO A 58 -15.23 -51.42 -3.76
CA PRO A 58 -16.37 -52.28 -4.12
C PRO A 58 -17.66 -51.93 -3.37
N GLY A 59 -18.81 -52.29 -3.95
CA GLY A 59 -20.14 -51.84 -3.52
C GLY A 59 -21.09 -52.89 -2.92
N GLY A 60 -22.23 -52.36 -2.44
CA GLY A 60 -23.59 -52.95 -2.32
C GLY A 60 -23.89 -53.88 -1.13
N PRO A 61 -25.18 -54.11 -0.74
CA PRO A 61 -26.44 -53.62 -1.32
C PRO A 61 -27.57 -53.14 -0.35
N ALA A 62 -28.58 -52.49 -0.95
CA ALA A 62 -30.05 -52.42 -0.69
C ALA A 62 -30.68 -52.33 0.72
N GLY A 63 -31.59 -51.35 0.87
CA GLY A 63 -32.63 -51.26 1.92
C GLY A 63 -33.57 -50.06 1.68
N GLU A 64 -34.84 -50.17 2.02
CA GLU A 64 -36.02 -49.62 1.33
C GLU A 64 -36.83 -48.61 2.19
N VAL A 65 -37.61 -47.72 1.54
CA VAL A 65 -38.85 -46.95 1.97
C VAL A 65 -38.80 -46.06 3.26
N THR A 66 -39.09 -44.74 3.25
CA THR A 66 -40.42 -44.06 3.29
C THR A 66 -40.18 -42.53 3.45
N SER A 67 -40.71 -41.66 2.59
CA SER A 67 -41.93 -40.81 2.76
C SER A 67 -41.92 -39.75 3.89
N SER A 68 -41.93 -38.48 3.45
CA SER A 68 -42.71 -37.32 3.94
C SER A 68 -42.34 -36.64 5.27
N ALA A 69 -41.98 -35.35 5.21
CA ALA A 69 -42.81 -34.26 5.75
C ALA A 69 -42.10 -32.89 5.65
N VAL A 70 -42.77 -31.95 5.00
CA VAL A 70 -42.57 -30.50 5.08
C VAL A 70 -43.08 -30.01 6.46
N PRO A 71 -42.47 -28.96 7.04
CA PRO A 71 -43.29 -27.90 7.66
C PRO A 71 -42.79 -26.52 7.20
N THR A 72 -43.58 -25.79 6.41
CA THR A 72 -44.64 -24.84 6.82
C THR A 72 -44.09 -23.67 7.63
N ALA A 73 -43.99 -22.53 6.94
CA ALA A 73 -43.74 -21.21 7.49
C ALA A 73 -44.82 -20.82 8.51
N VAL A 74 -44.39 -20.30 9.66
CA VAL A 74 -45.26 -19.62 10.62
C VAL A 74 -44.94 -18.13 10.56
N ALA A 75 -45.94 -17.37 10.11
CA ALA A 75 -45.98 -15.92 10.21
C ALA A 75 -46.09 -15.51 11.68
N GLY A 76 -45.08 -14.80 12.19
CA GLY A 76 -45.07 -14.16 13.50
C GLY A 76 -45.42 -12.68 13.37
N THR A 77 -46.47 -12.28 14.06
CA THR A 77 -47.05 -10.94 14.14
C THR A 77 -46.10 -9.89 14.71
N ALA A 78 -46.02 -8.72 14.05
CA ALA A 78 -45.35 -7.53 14.55
C ALA A 78 -46.11 -6.93 15.75
N GLY A 79 -45.41 -6.76 16.87
CA GLY A 79 -45.78 -5.90 17.99
C GLY A 79 -44.75 -4.76 18.13
N PRO A 80 -45.12 -3.60 18.70
CA PRO A 80 -44.32 -2.39 18.62
C PRO A 80 -43.11 -2.46 19.56
N VAL A 81 -41.93 -2.09 19.04
CA VAL A 81 -40.73 -1.86 19.86
C VAL A 81 -40.64 -0.37 20.19
N ASP A 82 -41.00 -0.05 21.42
CA ASP A 82 -40.70 1.24 22.05
C ASP A 82 -39.19 1.39 22.26
N GLY A 83 -38.71 2.62 22.05
CA GLY A 83 -37.30 2.96 22.01
C GLY A 83 -36.59 2.86 23.36
N ALA A 84 -35.38 2.32 23.30
CA ALA A 84 -34.21 2.84 24.00
C ALA A 84 -33.01 2.48 23.12
N GLY A 85 -32.45 3.47 22.44
CA GLY A 85 -31.19 3.30 21.72
C GLY A 85 -30.12 2.94 22.72
N SER A 86 -29.75 1.65 22.76
CA SER A 86 -28.46 1.26 23.32
C SER A 86 -27.39 2.07 22.58
N PRO A 87 -26.43 2.68 23.29
CA PRO A 87 -25.27 3.25 22.60
C PRO A 87 -24.65 2.13 21.77
N ALA A 88 -24.38 2.42 20.49
CA ALA A 88 -23.56 1.54 19.67
C ALA A 88 -22.29 1.22 20.49
N PRO A 89 -21.88 -0.06 20.60
CA PRO A 89 -20.66 -0.39 21.29
C PRO A 89 -19.54 0.46 20.69
N ALA A 90 -18.74 1.10 21.56
CA ALA A 90 -17.58 1.86 21.12
C ALA A 90 -16.72 0.94 20.25
N PHE A 91 -16.38 1.41 19.05
CA PHE A 91 -15.45 0.75 18.14
C PHE A 91 -14.25 0.23 18.92
N ALA A 92 -13.99 -1.07 18.85
CA ALA A 92 -12.67 -1.59 19.13
C ALA A 92 -11.90 -1.49 17.80
N PRO A 93 -11.08 -0.45 17.58
CA PRO A 93 -10.27 -0.34 16.37
C PRO A 93 -9.48 -1.61 16.11
N LYS A 94 -9.24 -1.95 14.84
CA LYS A 94 -8.39 -3.08 14.43
C LYS A 94 -7.06 -2.95 15.19
N PRO A 95 -6.80 -3.80 16.20
CA PRO A 95 -5.64 -3.57 17.06
C PRO A 95 -4.40 -3.95 16.26
N ILE A 96 -3.44 -3.04 16.15
CA ILE A 96 -2.15 -3.39 15.53
C ILE A 96 -1.35 -4.19 16.55
N VAL A 97 -1.04 -5.42 16.17
CA VAL A 97 -0.27 -6.36 16.99
C VAL A 97 1.00 -6.74 16.27
N ASP A 98 2.05 -7.07 17.02
CA ASP A 98 3.28 -7.62 16.46
C ASP A 98 3.04 -8.97 15.77
N GLU A 99 4.08 -9.52 15.13
CA GLU A 99 4.01 -10.82 14.45
C GLU A 99 3.67 -12.01 15.37
N HIS A 100 3.60 -11.79 16.69
CA HIS A 100 3.22 -12.76 17.71
C HIS A 100 1.84 -12.45 18.34
N GLY A 101 1.11 -11.45 17.86
CA GLY A 101 -0.22 -11.09 18.36
C GLY A 101 -0.22 -10.21 19.61
N ALA A 102 0.92 -9.64 20.02
CA ALA A 102 0.99 -8.74 21.16
C ALA A 102 0.72 -7.26 20.75
N PRO A 103 -0.05 -6.48 21.54
CA PRO A 103 -0.26 -5.06 21.26
C PRO A 103 1.05 -4.29 21.18
N VAL A 104 1.21 -3.46 20.15
CA VAL A 104 2.38 -2.58 20.03
C VAL A 104 2.23 -1.42 21.04
N VAL A 105 2.95 -1.48 22.16
CA VAL A 105 3.00 -0.38 23.15
C VAL A 105 4.20 0.51 22.86
N PRO A 106 4.04 1.85 22.75
CA PRO A 106 5.17 2.74 22.52
C PRO A 106 6.11 2.75 23.74
N ARG A 107 7.41 2.52 23.50
CA ARG A 107 8.45 2.81 24.49
C ARG A 107 8.63 4.33 24.53
N ALA A 108 8.25 4.95 25.64
CA ALA A 108 8.46 6.39 25.85
C ALA A 108 9.93 6.75 25.59
N GLY A 109 10.16 7.77 24.75
CA GLY A 109 11.49 8.19 24.32
C GLY A 109 12.43 8.49 25.49
N LEU A 110 13.61 7.87 25.48
CA LEU A 110 14.72 8.27 26.33
C LEU A 110 15.33 9.57 25.77
N PRO A 111 15.67 10.57 26.61
CA PRO A 111 16.29 11.79 26.14
C PRO A 111 17.73 11.56 25.66
N ASN A 112 18.10 12.28 24.60
CA ASN A 112 19.41 12.29 23.93
C ASN A 112 20.61 12.30 24.90
N ALA A 113 21.52 11.34 24.72
CA ALA A 113 22.84 11.38 25.35
C ALA A 113 23.79 12.28 24.53
N ALA A 114 24.42 13.24 25.22
CA ALA A 114 25.44 14.14 24.70
C ALA A 114 26.75 13.40 24.31
N PRO A 115 27.57 13.95 23.39
CA PRO A 115 28.80 13.30 22.95
C PRO A 115 29.91 13.41 24.01
N ALA A 116 30.55 12.29 24.31
CA ALA A 116 31.70 12.21 25.21
C ALA A 116 32.99 12.68 24.50
N THR A 117 33.68 13.61 25.15
CA THR A 117 35.05 14.07 24.83
C THR A 117 36.10 13.15 25.49
N GLY A 118 37.13 12.75 24.76
CA GLY A 118 38.32 12.07 25.31
C GLY A 118 39.44 11.88 24.25
N PRO A 119 40.73 11.82 24.66
CA PRO A 119 41.80 12.58 24.01
C PRO A 119 42.73 11.80 23.05
N ALA A 120 43.50 12.59 22.29
CA ALA A 120 44.53 12.19 21.33
C ALA A 120 45.88 11.77 21.98
N ALA A 121 46.59 10.83 21.32
CA ALA A 121 48.05 10.63 21.36
C ALA A 121 48.48 9.84 20.11
N GLN A 122 49.11 10.48 19.11
CA GLN A 122 50.56 10.60 18.84
C GLN A 122 51.28 9.36 18.23
N SER A 123 51.60 9.54 16.93
CA SER A 123 52.86 9.30 16.20
C SER A 123 53.61 7.95 16.23
N GLY A 124 53.83 7.41 15.03
CA GLY A 124 54.92 6.50 14.67
C GLY A 124 55.13 6.46 13.15
N ALA A 125 56.31 6.87 12.69
CA ALA A 125 56.68 7.16 11.30
C ALA A 125 57.10 5.91 10.48
N LEU A 126 57.01 5.98 9.14
CA LEU A 126 58.16 5.95 8.18
C LEU A 126 57.74 5.65 6.72
N ALA A 127 58.06 6.61 5.85
CA ALA A 127 58.61 6.52 4.48
C ALA A 127 58.09 5.51 3.43
N SER A 128 57.63 6.02 2.28
CA SER A 128 58.36 5.90 1.00
C SER A 128 57.72 6.75 -0.10
N MET A 129 58.56 7.41 -0.90
CA MET A 129 58.21 8.28 -2.03
C MET A 129 57.90 7.47 -3.29
N GLY A 130 56.93 7.93 -4.09
CA GLY A 130 56.68 7.47 -5.46
C GLY A 130 55.83 8.46 -6.23
N LYS A 131 56.29 8.86 -7.42
CA LYS A 131 55.93 10.07 -8.17
C LYS A 131 54.57 10.04 -8.89
N LEU A 132 54.11 11.26 -9.21
CA LEU A 132 53.06 11.67 -10.14
C LEU A 132 53.03 10.90 -11.47
N GLY A 133 51.81 10.62 -11.94
CA GLY A 133 51.49 10.38 -13.35
C GLY A 133 50.05 10.80 -13.63
N ALA A 134 49.87 11.87 -14.40
CA ALA A 134 48.58 12.36 -14.88
C ALA A 134 48.00 11.37 -15.91
N ALA A 135 46.73 11.00 -15.76
CA ALA A 135 46.02 10.16 -16.73
C ALA A 135 45.18 11.02 -17.67
N THR A 136 45.50 10.87 -18.95
CA THR A 136 44.95 11.46 -20.16
C THR A 136 43.52 10.99 -20.41
N ALA A 137 42.65 11.90 -20.86
CA ALA A 137 41.31 11.57 -21.35
C ALA A 137 41.38 10.70 -22.62
N ALA A 138 40.70 9.55 -22.60
CA ALA A 138 40.57 8.67 -23.75
C ALA A 138 39.34 9.07 -24.58
N THR A 139 39.61 9.56 -25.79
CA THR A 139 38.63 9.77 -26.87
C THR A 139 38.25 8.42 -27.47
N VAL A 140 36.98 8.02 -27.36
CA VAL A 140 36.44 6.88 -28.12
C VAL A 140 35.96 7.39 -29.48
N ALA A 141 36.69 7.04 -30.53
CA ALA A 141 36.27 7.21 -31.92
C ALA A 141 35.39 6.02 -32.33
N GLY A 142 34.07 6.25 -32.44
CA GLY A 142 33.14 5.34 -33.07
C GLY A 142 32.85 5.79 -34.51
N THR A 143 33.27 4.97 -35.47
CA THR A 143 32.98 5.13 -36.91
C THR A 143 31.50 4.90 -37.21
N SER A 144 30.85 5.85 -37.87
CA SER A 144 29.52 5.68 -38.49
C SER A 144 29.62 5.74 -40.01
N SER A 145 29.10 4.70 -40.67
CA SER A 145 28.69 4.72 -42.08
C SER A 145 27.23 5.15 -42.16
N GLY A 146 26.92 6.02 -43.11
CA GLY A 146 25.76 6.90 -43.04
C GLY A 146 24.39 6.30 -43.36
N SER A 147 23.37 7.10 -43.06
CA SER A 147 22.34 7.45 -44.03
C SER A 147 21.73 8.79 -43.60
N ALA A 148 21.71 9.75 -44.54
CA ALA A 148 21.22 11.09 -44.31
C ALA A 148 19.69 11.09 -44.43
N ASP A 149 19.00 11.58 -43.40
CA ASP A 149 17.64 12.07 -43.55
C ASP A 149 17.51 13.45 -42.93
N THR A 150 16.85 14.31 -43.69
CA THR A 150 16.85 15.77 -43.55
C THR A 150 15.87 16.19 -42.45
N ILE A 151 16.37 16.79 -41.35
CA ILE A 151 15.53 17.54 -40.40
C ILE A 151 15.81 19.02 -40.56
N THR A 152 14.81 19.73 -41.07
CA THR A 152 14.75 21.19 -41.13
C THR A 152 14.74 21.80 -39.73
N GLY A 153 15.81 22.53 -39.41
CA GLY A 153 15.82 23.77 -38.63
C GLY A 153 14.99 23.85 -37.34
N ALA A 154 15.43 23.16 -36.29
CA ALA A 154 15.25 23.64 -34.92
C ALA A 154 16.64 23.96 -34.37
N THR A 155 16.86 25.21 -33.95
CA THR A 155 18.14 25.69 -33.46
C THR A 155 18.58 24.91 -32.22
N LEU A 156 19.85 24.52 -32.15
CA LEU A 156 20.44 23.78 -31.02
C LEU A 156 20.27 24.49 -29.66
N ALA A 157 19.94 25.79 -29.66
CA ALA A 157 19.58 26.54 -28.46
C ALA A 157 18.22 26.13 -27.86
N ASP A 158 17.20 25.86 -28.68
CA ASP A 158 15.86 25.47 -28.21
C ASP A 158 15.86 24.08 -27.57
N ARG A 159 16.68 23.17 -28.11
CA ARG A 159 16.89 21.84 -27.53
C ARG A 159 17.58 21.91 -26.18
N ASN A 160 18.48 22.89 -25.99
CA ASN A 160 19.21 23.02 -24.73
C ASN A 160 18.32 23.66 -23.64
N GLU A 161 17.38 24.55 -23.99
CA GLU A 161 16.39 25.04 -23.02
C GLU A 161 15.39 23.96 -22.60
N GLN A 162 14.90 23.11 -23.53
CA GLN A 162 14.07 21.96 -23.16
C GLN A 162 14.82 20.90 -22.34
N LEU A 163 16.10 20.66 -22.62
CA LEU A 163 16.93 19.75 -21.82
C LEU A 163 17.23 20.32 -20.43
N VAL A 164 17.48 21.62 -20.32
CA VAL A 164 17.75 22.29 -19.03
C VAL A 164 16.47 22.38 -18.18
N VAL A 165 15.29 22.58 -18.79
CA VAL A 165 14.01 22.49 -18.07
C VAL A 165 13.75 21.06 -17.56
N ALA A 166 14.02 20.02 -18.36
CA ALA A 166 13.89 18.63 -17.93
C ALA A 166 14.87 18.23 -16.82
N VAL A 167 16.09 18.79 -16.81
CA VAL A 167 17.11 18.52 -15.78
C VAL A 167 16.88 19.34 -14.50
N LEU A 168 16.15 20.46 -14.57
CA LEU A 168 15.78 21.27 -13.40
C LEU A 168 14.42 20.87 -12.80
N SER A 169 13.61 20.09 -13.52
CA SER A 169 12.41 19.41 -13.01
C SER A 169 12.77 18.01 -12.48
N GLY A 170 13.76 17.93 -11.61
CA GLY A 170 14.08 16.72 -10.86
C GLY A 170 13.05 16.44 -9.76
N THR A 171 11.81 16.16 -10.14
CA THR A 171 10.84 15.41 -9.34
C THR A 171 9.96 14.63 -10.31
N ASP A 172 9.94 13.30 -10.15
CA ASP A 172 9.13 12.35 -10.91
C ASP A 172 7.65 12.52 -10.51
N GLN A 173 7.08 13.69 -10.84
CA GLN A 173 5.70 14.04 -10.56
C GLN A 173 4.81 13.36 -11.60
N SER A 174 3.94 12.46 -11.13
CA SER A 174 2.91 11.83 -11.95
C SER A 174 2.04 12.91 -12.61
N ALA A 175 1.33 12.55 -13.68
CA ALA A 175 0.31 13.42 -14.30
C ALA A 175 -0.74 13.94 -13.30
N THR A 176 -0.81 13.35 -12.11
CA THR A 176 -1.70 13.71 -11.00
C THR A 176 -1.14 14.79 -10.06
N GLY A 177 0.12 15.21 -10.23
CA GLY A 177 0.80 16.15 -9.31
C GLY A 177 1.23 15.54 -7.98
N TYR A 178 1.20 14.21 -7.87
CA TYR A 178 1.70 13.44 -6.74
C TYR A 178 2.91 12.58 -7.14
N PRO A 179 3.75 12.16 -6.16
CA PRO A 179 4.79 11.17 -6.41
C PRO A 179 4.31 9.94 -7.16
N LEU A 180 5.08 9.54 -8.17
CA LEU A 180 4.90 8.25 -8.85
C LEU A 180 5.71 7.16 -8.13
N HIS A 181 5.04 6.07 -7.80
CA HIS A 181 5.65 4.83 -7.32
C HIS A 181 5.60 3.82 -8.45
N THR A 182 6.73 3.22 -8.81
CA THR A 182 6.80 2.27 -9.93
C THR A 182 7.27 0.89 -9.51
N ASN A 183 6.87 -0.13 -10.26
CA ASN A 183 7.32 -1.51 -10.04
C ASN A 183 7.04 -2.01 -8.61
N ILE A 184 5.88 -1.66 -8.07
CA ILE A 184 5.44 -2.03 -6.72
C ILE A 184 4.68 -3.35 -6.78
N VAL A 185 5.05 -4.31 -5.94
CA VAL A 185 4.27 -5.54 -5.78
C VAL A 185 2.90 -5.22 -5.18
N SER A 186 1.86 -5.73 -5.80
CA SER A 186 0.49 -5.63 -5.31
C SER A 186 -0.14 -7.01 -5.16
N THR A 187 -0.89 -7.20 -4.07
CA THR A 187 -1.66 -8.43 -3.82
C THR A 187 -3.16 -8.15 -3.89
N THR A 188 -3.98 -9.18 -3.71
CA THR A 188 -5.44 -9.05 -3.71
C THR A 188 -6.01 -9.39 -2.35
N PHE A 189 -6.92 -8.55 -1.86
CA PHE A 189 -7.67 -8.77 -0.63
C PHE A 189 -9.15 -8.45 -0.84
N TRP A 190 -10.03 -9.02 -0.01
CA TRP A 190 -11.45 -8.79 -0.19
C TRP A 190 -12.29 -8.64 1.06
N VAL A 191 -13.31 -7.79 0.94
CA VAL A 191 -14.31 -7.59 2.00
C VAL A 191 -14.97 -8.92 2.34
N GLY A 192 -15.02 -9.23 3.62
CA GLY A 192 -15.67 -10.43 4.14
C GLY A 192 -14.75 -11.65 4.24
N GLU A 193 -13.49 -11.56 3.82
CA GLU A 193 -12.50 -12.60 4.06
C GLU A 193 -12.27 -12.81 5.56
N ILE A 194 -12.17 -14.06 5.99
CA ILE A 194 -11.66 -14.42 7.32
C ILE A 194 -10.53 -15.43 7.09
N PHE A 195 -9.31 -14.91 6.94
CA PHE A 195 -8.10 -15.72 6.78
C PHE A 195 -7.73 -16.43 8.09
N ASN A 196 -7.68 -15.68 9.20
CA ASN A 196 -7.42 -16.18 10.54
C ASN A 196 -8.04 -15.25 11.60
N ALA A 197 -9.21 -15.63 12.12
CA ALA A 197 -9.93 -14.84 13.12
C ALA A 197 -9.20 -14.66 14.48
N ASN A 198 -8.11 -15.39 14.70
CA ASN A 198 -7.29 -15.27 15.92
C ASN A 198 -6.15 -14.24 15.78
N LEU A 199 -5.93 -13.71 14.58
CA LEU A 199 -5.01 -12.60 14.33
C LEU A 199 -5.81 -11.30 14.19
N SER A 200 -5.22 -10.18 14.58
CA SER A 200 -5.93 -8.90 14.50
C SER A 200 -6.14 -8.40 13.08
N ASP A 201 -5.25 -8.80 12.18
CA ASP A 201 -5.27 -8.52 10.75
C ASP A 201 -5.81 -9.69 9.90
N GLY A 202 -6.11 -10.83 10.51
CA GLY A 202 -6.57 -12.02 9.79
C GLY A 202 -8.05 -12.00 9.39
N SER A 203 -8.71 -10.85 9.42
CA SER A 203 -10.12 -10.73 9.04
C SER A 203 -10.37 -9.39 8.36
N GLN A 204 -11.06 -9.45 7.22
CA GLN A 204 -11.49 -8.32 6.41
C GLN A 204 -13.01 -8.13 6.44
N VAL A 205 -13.66 -8.64 7.50
CA VAL A 205 -15.06 -8.31 7.81
C VAL A 205 -15.20 -6.89 8.40
N CYS A 206 -14.10 -6.33 8.87
CA CYS A 206 -13.89 -4.92 9.19
C CYS A 206 -12.66 -4.42 8.43
N SER A 207 -12.52 -3.11 8.29
CA SER A 207 -11.26 -2.48 7.88
C SER A 207 -10.72 -1.59 8.99
N THR A 208 -9.53 -1.04 8.77
CA THR A 208 -8.93 0.05 9.56
C THR A 208 -9.92 1.19 9.82
N TYR A 209 -10.81 1.46 8.86
CA TYR A 209 -11.72 2.60 8.90
C TYR A 209 -13.20 2.25 9.10
N ASP A 210 -13.58 0.97 9.05
CA ASP A 210 -14.98 0.55 9.16
C ASP A 210 -15.12 -0.75 9.97
N GLY A 211 -15.59 -0.64 11.20
CA GLY A 211 -15.82 -1.78 12.10
C GLY A 211 -16.90 -2.75 11.65
N GLN A 212 -17.77 -2.35 10.72
CA GLN A 212 -18.85 -3.19 10.18
C GLN A 212 -18.73 -3.33 8.66
N TRP A 213 -17.50 -3.32 8.13
CA TRP A 213 -17.23 -3.18 6.70
C TRP A 213 -17.99 -4.17 5.82
N ALA A 214 -17.97 -5.47 6.14
CA ALA A 214 -18.68 -6.48 5.35
C ALA A 214 -20.20 -6.24 5.31
N PHE A 215 -20.77 -5.82 6.43
CA PHE A 215 -22.18 -5.45 6.48
C PHE A 215 -22.45 -4.18 5.70
N HIS A 216 -21.65 -3.12 5.84
CA HIS A 216 -21.83 -1.88 5.08
C HIS A 216 -21.60 -2.07 3.58
N TYR A 217 -20.77 -3.03 3.17
CA TYR A 217 -20.51 -3.34 1.77
C TYR A 217 -21.69 -4.01 1.06
N THR A 218 -22.45 -4.88 1.75
CA THR A 218 -23.50 -5.71 1.11
C THR A 218 -24.90 -5.56 1.70
N GLY A 219 -25.03 -5.06 2.92
CA GLY A 219 -26.23 -5.12 3.75
C GLY A 219 -26.53 -6.51 4.34
N ILE A 220 -25.65 -7.49 4.15
CA ILE A 220 -25.85 -8.88 4.59
C ILE A 220 -25.15 -9.13 5.92
N THR A 221 -25.86 -9.79 6.83
CA THR A 221 -25.29 -10.38 8.05
C THR A 221 -25.70 -11.84 8.17
N SER A 222 -24.73 -12.69 8.49
CA SER A 222 -24.91 -14.11 8.83
C SER A 222 -24.57 -14.38 10.30
N GLY A 223 -24.09 -13.36 11.01
CA GLY A 223 -23.71 -13.41 12.41
C GLY A 223 -22.72 -12.30 12.75
N ILE A 224 -22.22 -12.35 13.99
CA ILE A 224 -21.25 -11.40 14.53
C ILE A 224 -20.02 -12.17 14.99
N THR A 225 -18.83 -11.63 14.75
CA THR A 225 -17.57 -12.17 15.29
C THR A 225 -17.60 -12.12 16.83
N PRO A 226 -16.96 -13.07 17.52
CA PRO A 226 -16.93 -13.04 18.98
C PRO A 226 -16.29 -11.74 19.51
N ALA A 227 -16.82 -11.21 20.62
CA ALA A 227 -16.24 -10.04 21.28
C ALA A 227 -14.79 -10.29 21.79
N ALA A 228 -14.38 -11.55 21.89
CA ALA A 228 -13.03 -11.96 22.25
C ALA A 228 -12.11 -12.23 21.04
N ALA A 229 -12.58 -12.01 19.81
CA ALA A 229 -11.75 -12.15 18.63
C ALA A 229 -10.62 -11.12 18.63
N SER A 230 -9.41 -11.53 18.22
CA SER A 230 -8.28 -10.61 18.11
C SER A 230 -8.48 -9.60 16.97
N GLY A 231 -9.17 -10.02 15.90
CA GLY A 231 -9.48 -9.20 14.73
C GLY A 231 -10.97 -8.99 14.57
N CYS A 232 -11.36 -7.74 14.28
CA CYS A 232 -12.73 -7.34 13.99
C CYS A 232 -13.75 -7.81 15.06
N ALA A 233 -13.47 -7.62 16.35
CA ALA A 233 -14.36 -8.09 17.41
C ALA A 233 -15.71 -7.37 17.40
N GLY A 234 -16.81 -8.11 17.37
CA GLY A 234 -18.16 -7.53 17.31
C GLY A 234 -18.60 -7.07 15.89
N SER A 235 -17.79 -7.33 14.87
CA SER A 235 -18.13 -7.05 13.47
C SER A 235 -19.10 -8.07 12.90
N ALA A 236 -20.06 -7.60 12.11
CA ALA A 236 -20.93 -8.45 11.32
C ALA A 236 -20.14 -9.15 10.19
N TYR A 237 -20.27 -10.47 10.11
CA TYR A 237 -19.82 -11.25 8.96
C TYR A 237 -21.03 -11.70 8.12
N GLY A 238 -20.79 -12.14 6.90
CA GLY A 238 -21.84 -12.59 5.97
C GLY A 238 -21.81 -11.81 4.66
N GLY A 239 -21.53 -10.51 4.73
CA GLY A 239 -21.13 -9.74 3.57
C GLY A 239 -19.82 -10.26 2.97
N CYS A 240 -19.73 -10.22 1.66
CA CYS A 240 -18.66 -10.84 0.90
C CYS A 240 -18.46 -10.09 -0.43
N ASP A 241 -17.22 -9.78 -0.80
CA ASP A 241 -16.86 -9.33 -2.14
C ASP A 241 -16.33 -10.50 -2.98
N GLY A 242 -17.18 -11.51 -3.17
CA GLY A 242 -16.78 -12.76 -3.82
C GLY A 242 -17.85 -13.83 -3.70
N VAL A 243 -17.44 -15.08 -3.49
CA VAL A 243 -18.34 -16.23 -3.31
C VAL A 243 -18.41 -16.59 -1.83
N SER A 244 -19.58 -16.37 -1.24
CA SER A 244 -19.89 -16.80 0.12
C SER A 244 -20.23 -18.30 0.16
N SER A 245 -19.73 -19.00 1.16
CA SER A 245 -20.10 -20.40 1.43
C SER A 245 -20.10 -20.67 2.95
N GLY A 246 -20.76 -21.76 3.36
CA GLY A 246 -20.89 -22.10 4.78
C GLY A 246 -21.73 -21.10 5.59
N THR A 247 -21.82 -21.33 6.89
CA THR A 247 -22.56 -20.48 7.86
C THR A 247 -21.90 -20.58 9.23
N GLY A 248 -22.23 -19.67 10.16
CA GLY A 248 -21.65 -19.71 11.50
C GLY A 248 -20.12 -19.59 11.47
N THR A 249 -19.44 -20.41 12.26
CA THR A 249 -17.97 -20.54 12.26
C THR A 249 -17.40 -21.16 10.98
N ALA A 250 -18.24 -21.77 10.14
CA ALA A 250 -17.88 -22.33 8.85
C ALA A 250 -18.11 -21.34 7.68
N PHE A 251 -18.56 -20.10 7.95
CA PHE A 251 -18.69 -19.09 6.90
C PHE A 251 -17.33 -18.79 6.25
N ARG A 252 -17.30 -18.72 4.92
CA ARG A 252 -16.14 -18.36 4.12
C ARG A 252 -16.59 -17.39 3.03
N CYS A 253 -15.75 -16.39 2.75
CA CYS A 253 -15.83 -15.58 1.56
C CYS A 253 -14.54 -15.81 0.78
N ALA A 254 -14.65 -16.31 -0.46
CA ALA A 254 -13.52 -16.47 -1.37
C ALA A 254 -13.64 -15.47 -2.52
N THR A 255 -12.53 -15.00 -3.08
CA THR A 255 -12.58 -14.13 -4.27
C THR A 255 -13.17 -14.83 -5.49
N GLU A 256 -13.45 -14.06 -6.54
CA GLU A 256 -13.83 -14.59 -7.85
C GLU A 256 -13.29 -13.71 -8.99
N ALA A 257 -13.09 -14.32 -10.17
CA ALA A 257 -12.68 -13.58 -11.35
C ALA A 257 -13.68 -12.49 -11.73
N ARG A 258 -13.15 -11.30 -12.03
CA ARG A 258 -13.94 -10.14 -12.47
C ARG A 258 -13.85 -9.94 -13.97
N SER A 259 -14.88 -9.32 -14.55
CA SER A 259 -14.90 -9.03 -15.98
C SER A 259 -15.45 -7.64 -16.27
N ALA A 260 -14.98 -7.03 -17.36
CA ALA A 260 -15.51 -5.74 -17.81
C ALA A 260 -17.01 -5.81 -18.17
N ALA A 261 -17.55 -6.99 -18.50
CA ALA A 261 -18.91 -7.17 -18.98
C ALA A 261 -19.98 -6.72 -17.97
N ASN A 262 -19.72 -6.83 -16.67
CA ASN A 262 -20.60 -6.35 -15.61
C ASN A 262 -20.00 -5.18 -14.81
N GLY A 263 -18.94 -4.54 -15.34
CA GLY A 263 -18.21 -3.47 -14.66
C GLY A 263 -17.39 -3.97 -13.48
N PHE A 264 -16.87 -5.20 -13.55
CA PHE A 264 -16.00 -5.85 -12.55
C PHE A 264 -16.64 -6.08 -11.17
N LEU A 265 -17.96 -6.04 -11.07
CA LEU A 265 -18.66 -6.29 -9.81
C LEU A 265 -18.76 -7.78 -9.46
N PRO A 266 -19.09 -8.09 -8.19
CA PRO A 266 -20.07 -9.08 -7.79
C PRO A 266 -20.72 -9.97 -8.83
N THR A 267 -20.45 -11.27 -8.98
CA THR A 267 -21.36 -12.13 -9.77
C THR A 267 -22.32 -12.92 -8.91
N ARG A 268 -21.95 -13.20 -7.65
CA ARG A 268 -22.72 -14.03 -6.70
C ARG A 268 -23.21 -13.29 -5.47
N GLN A 269 -23.06 -11.96 -5.43
CA GLN A 269 -23.46 -11.10 -4.32
C GLN A 269 -24.36 -9.98 -4.84
N PRO A 270 -25.11 -9.30 -3.96
CA PRO A 270 -25.75 -8.04 -4.30
C PRO A 270 -24.75 -7.02 -4.84
N ALA A 271 -25.26 -6.00 -5.53
CA ALA A 271 -24.43 -4.87 -5.92
C ALA A 271 -23.84 -4.20 -4.66
N PRO A 272 -22.53 -3.91 -4.64
CA PRO A 272 -21.89 -3.25 -3.51
C PRO A 272 -22.52 -1.90 -3.16
N LEU A 273 -22.72 -1.67 -1.87
CA LEU A 273 -23.21 -0.42 -1.28
C LEU A 273 -22.08 0.57 -0.94
N GLN A 274 -20.83 0.08 -0.98
CA GLN A 274 -19.60 0.88 -0.95
C GLN A 274 -18.83 0.68 -2.27
N ASN A 275 -17.74 1.41 -2.46
CA ASN A 275 -16.96 1.30 -3.70
C ASN A 275 -16.38 -0.10 -3.85
N ALA A 276 -16.60 -0.74 -5.00
CA ALA A 276 -16.03 -2.06 -5.32
C ALA A 276 -14.55 -2.00 -5.72
N PHE A 277 -14.07 -0.82 -6.13
CA PHE A 277 -12.69 -0.52 -6.48
C PHE A 277 -12.02 0.11 -5.27
N TYR A 278 -11.74 -0.70 -4.26
CA TYR A 278 -11.00 -0.28 -3.08
C TYR A 278 -9.59 -0.85 -3.06
N LEU A 279 -8.70 -0.21 -2.31
CA LEU A 279 -7.34 -0.64 -2.05
C LEU A 279 -6.90 -0.25 -0.62
N ASP A 280 -5.70 -0.65 -0.25
CA ASP A 280 -5.00 -0.17 0.93
C ASP A 280 -3.58 0.34 0.64
N LEU A 281 -3.04 1.08 1.60
CA LEU A 281 -1.64 1.54 1.62
C LEU A 281 -1.10 1.40 3.05
N PRO A 282 0.22 1.16 3.24
CA PRO A 282 0.79 0.81 4.56
C PRO A 282 1.01 2.04 5.45
N PHE A 283 -0.05 2.82 5.66
CA PHE A 283 -0.10 3.97 6.57
C PHE A 283 -1.48 4.04 7.24
N ASP A 284 -1.58 3.53 8.46
CA ASP A 284 -2.80 3.55 9.27
C ASP A 284 -2.83 4.83 10.12
N ASP A 285 -3.47 5.88 9.62
CA ASP A 285 -3.56 7.16 10.33
C ASP A 285 -4.63 7.21 11.44
N VAL A 286 -5.21 6.06 11.81
CA VAL A 286 -6.24 5.92 12.84
C VAL A 286 -5.75 5.07 14.01
N ASN A 287 -5.20 3.88 13.74
CA ASN A 287 -4.89 2.89 14.76
C ASN A 287 -3.38 2.69 15.01
N ASP A 288 -2.49 3.05 14.06
CA ASP A 288 -1.05 3.06 14.33
C ASP A 288 -0.68 4.30 15.15
N PRO A 289 -0.14 4.14 16.38
CA PRO A 289 0.14 5.28 17.25
C PRO A 289 1.15 6.27 16.66
N THR A 290 2.08 5.80 15.82
CA THR A 290 3.12 6.62 15.21
C THR A 290 2.54 7.44 14.06
N ALA A 291 1.80 6.79 13.15
CA ALA A 291 1.08 7.47 12.08
C ALA A 291 0.04 8.43 12.66
N PHE A 292 -0.78 8.00 13.63
CA PHE A 292 -1.78 8.86 14.27
C PHE A 292 -1.16 10.13 14.87
N ALA A 293 -0.04 10.00 15.59
CA ALA A 293 0.65 11.14 16.20
C ALA A 293 1.27 12.11 15.19
N THR A 294 1.56 11.66 13.96
CA THR A 294 2.30 12.44 12.95
C THR A 294 1.48 12.82 11.72
N ARG A 295 0.27 12.27 11.56
CA ARG A 295 -0.57 12.39 10.35
C ARG A 295 -0.80 13.82 9.87
N CYS A 296 -0.93 14.78 10.78
CA CYS A 296 -1.13 16.18 10.40
C CYS A 296 0.12 16.87 9.82
N THR A 297 1.31 16.35 10.11
CA THR A 297 2.57 16.88 9.61
C THR A 297 2.99 16.18 8.34
N ILE A 298 2.68 14.89 8.23
CA ILE A 298 3.20 14.01 7.18
C ILE A 298 2.22 13.85 6.01
N VAL A 299 0.90 13.80 6.27
CA VAL A 299 -0.08 13.61 5.20
C VAL A 299 -0.18 14.89 4.37
N PRO A 300 0.13 14.87 3.06
CA PRO A 300 0.34 16.09 2.27
C PRO A 300 -0.88 17.03 2.19
N TRP A 301 -2.08 16.48 2.33
CA TRP A 301 -3.34 17.22 2.25
C TRP A 301 -4.00 17.47 3.61
N ALA A 302 -3.32 17.17 4.73
CA ALA A 302 -3.89 17.35 6.05
C ALA A 302 -4.30 18.81 6.33
N ALA A 303 -3.47 19.77 5.92
CA ALA A 303 -3.79 21.19 6.06
C ALA A 303 -5.04 21.59 5.25
N THR A 304 -5.23 21.01 4.07
CA THR A 304 -6.38 21.27 3.19
C THR A 304 -7.67 20.67 3.75
N LEU A 305 -7.61 19.47 4.33
CA LEU A 305 -8.77 18.81 4.93
C LEU A 305 -9.09 19.33 6.34
N GLY A 306 -8.13 19.96 7.01
CA GLY A 306 -8.32 20.69 8.26
C GLY A 306 -7.59 20.07 9.43
N LEU A 307 -6.62 20.83 9.99
CA LEU A 307 -5.83 20.42 11.14
C LEU A 307 -6.63 20.30 12.45
N SER A 308 -7.92 20.65 12.46
CA SER A 308 -8.80 20.34 13.59
C SER A 308 -8.94 18.83 13.82
N HIS A 309 -8.72 18.00 12.80
CA HIS A 309 -8.84 16.55 12.90
C HIS A 309 -7.59 15.85 13.42
N CYS A 310 -6.51 16.55 13.77
CA CYS A 310 -5.26 15.89 14.19
C CYS A 310 -5.44 14.88 15.33
N ALA A 311 -6.29 15.19 16.30
CA ALA A 311 -6.57 14.33 17.46
C ALA A 311 -7.92 13.59 17.36
N ASP A 312 -8.57 13.59 16.20
CA ASP A 312 -9.90 13.01 15.99
C ASP A 312 -9.81 11.56 15.49
N PRO A 313 -10.09 10.53 16.32
CA PRO A 313 -10.06 9.13 15.89
C PRO A 313 -11.24 8.77 14.97
N GLY A 314 -12.25 9.63 14.84
CA GLY A 314 -13.37 9.46 13.90
C GLY A 314 -13.07 9.96 12.48
N PHE A 315 -11.86 10.45 12.24
CA PHE A 315 -11.44 11.01 10.96
C PHE A 315 -10.14 10.38 10.48
N SER A 316 -10.11 10.00 9.20
CA SER A 316 -8.90 9.59 8.50
C SER A 316 -8.63 10.56 7.36
N TYR A 317 -7.39 10.99 7.23
CA TYR A 317 -6.91 11.73 6.07
C TYR A 317 -6.75 10.83 4.84
N LEU A 318 -6.65 9.50 4.99
CA LEU A 318 -6.48 8.56 3.87
C LEU A 318 -7.80 7.99 3.36
N LYS A 319 -8.75 7.67 4.24
CA LYS A 319 -10.04 7.07 3.83
C LYS A 319 -10.72 7.89 2.75
N ASN A 320 -11.23 7.22 1.71
CA ASN A 320 -11.90 7.78 0.54
C ASN A 320 -10.99 8.56 -0.43
N ARG A 321 -9.68 8.69 -0.17
CA ARG A 321 -8.72 9.28 -1.14
C ARG A 321 -8.56 8.35 -2.33
N TRP A 322 -8.25 8.94 -3.48
CA TRP A 322 -8.19 8.22 -4.75
C TRP A 322 -6.76 7.94 -5.17
N VAL A 323 -6.57 6.76 -5.75
CA VAL A 323 -5.30 6.32 -6.31
C VAL A 323 -5.49 5.92 -7.76
N ARG A 324 -4.60 6.42 -8.61
CA ARG A 324 -4.43 5.96 -10.00
C ARG A 324 -3.43 4.82 -10.00
N ILE A 325 -3.79 3.69 -10.62
CA ILE A 325 -2.98 2.48 -10.66
C ILE A 325 -2.83 2.04 -12.12
N VAL A 326 -1.63 1.67 -12.52
CA VAL A 326 -1.29 1.08 -13.82
C VAL A 326 -0.89 -0.36 -13.59
N GLY A 327 -1.63 -1.29 -14.19
CA GLY A 327 -1.39 -2.72 -14.07
C GLY A 327 -0.25 -3.22 -14.97
N PRO A 328 0.15 -4.49 -14.83
CA PRO A 328 1.29 -5.09 -15.54
C PRO A 328 1.15 -5.02 -17.07
N ASN A 329 -0.09 -4.97 -17.57
CA ASN A 329 -0.41 -4.91 -19.00
C ASN A 329 -0.73 -3.47 -19.49
N GLY A 330 -0.42 -2.44 -18.69
CA GLY A 330 -0.66 -1.04 -19.02
C GLY A 330 -2.10 -0.56 -18.82
N HIS A 331 -2.97 -1.41 -18.26
CA HIS A 331 -4.35 -1.05 -17.90
C HIS A 331 -4.34 0.00 -16.78
N VAL A 332 -5.10 1.08 -16.94
CA VAL A 332 -5.19 2.15 -15.93
C VAL A 332 -6.54 2.08 -15.24
N CYS A 333 -6.52 1.88 -13.93
CA CYS A 333 -7.71 1.82 -13.08
C CYS A 333 -7.56 2.77 -11.89
N TYR A 334 -8.68 3.07 -11.23
CA TYR A 334 -8.72 3.99 -10.10
C TYR A 334 -9.43 3.32 -8.93
N GLY A 335 -8.93 3.51 -7.72
CA GLY A 335 -9.53 2.97 -6.51
C GLY A 335 -9.57 3.97 -5.36
N GLN A 336 -10.45 3.70 -4.39
CA GLN A 336 -10.53 4.41 -3.11
C GLN A 336 -9.79 3.66 -2.02
N ILE A 337 -9.10 4.40 -1.15
CA ILE A 337 -8.48 3.82 0.04
C ILE A 337 -9.57 3.51 1.07
N GLU A 338 -9.74 2.22 1.39
CA GLU A 338 -10.76 1.74 2.34
C GLU A 338 -10.20 0.84 3.46
N ASP A 339 -8.90 0.53 3.42
CA ASP A 339 -8.16 -0.09 4.53
C ASP A 339 -6.71 0.46 4.60
N ALA A 340 -5.91 -0.05 5.53
CA ALA A 340 -4.47 0.17 5.63
C ALA A 340 -3.75 -1.18 5.64
N GLY A 341 -2.68 -1.27 4.84
CA GLY A 341 -1.99 -2.51 4.53
C GLY A 341 -1.29 -2.44 3.16
N PRO A 342 -0.67 -3.53 2.69
CA PRO A 342 -0.24 -4.68 3.46
C PRO A 342 0.91 -4.28 4.39
N SER A 343 0.82 -4.64 5.66
CA SER A 343 1.89 -4.42 6.62
C SER A 343 1.82 -5.43 7.76
N SER A 344 2.86 -5.50 8.59
CA SER A 344 2.85 -6.39 9.75
C SER A 344 3.54 -5.75 10.94
N GLY A 345 3.08 -6.08 12.14
CA GLY A 345 3.62 -5.53 13.37
C GLY A 345 3.53 -4.01 13.41
N ALA A 346 4.62 -3.36 13.80
CA ALA A 346 4.68 -1.91 13.95
C ALA A 346 5.05 -1.17 12.66
N LEU A 347 4.69 -1.68 11.47
CA LEU A 347 5.10 -1.09 10.18
C LEU A 347 3.96 -0.38 9.43
N TYR A 348 2.85 -0.07 10.10
CA TYR A 348 1.69 0.62 9.51
C TYR A 348 1.86 2.16 9.48
N HIS A 349 3.09 2.66 9.35
CA HIS A 349 3.38 4.09 9.31
C HIS A 349 4.46 4.43 8.28
N ASP A 350 4.44 3.74 7.14
CA ASP A 350 5.45 3.88 6.10
C ASP A 350 5.25 5.14 5.25
N ALA A 351 5.44 6.30 5.88
CA ALA A 351 5.32 7.61 5.23
C ALA A 351 6.34 7.80 4.10
N GLY A 352 7.54 7.22 4.25
CA GLY A 352 8.63 7.36 3.29
C GLY A 352 8.28 6.71 1.95
N TYR A 353 7.68 5.53 2.00
CA TYR A 353 7.08 4.91 0.82
C TYR A 353 5.81 5.63 0.39
N VAL A 354 4.79 5.77 1.24
CA VAL A 354 3.46 6.21 0.80
C VAL A 354 3.46 7.64 0.23
N PHE A 355 4.13 8.59 0.90
CA PHE A 355 4.10 10.01 0.53
C PHE A 355 5.41 10.52 -0.09
N GLY A 356 6.48 9.72 -0.04
CA GLY A 356 7.80 10.14 -0.48
C GLY A 356 7.93 10.23 -2.00
N SER A 357 8.79 11.13 -2.48
CA SER A 357 9.07 11.34 -3.90
C SER A 357 10.28 10.56 -4.42
N THR A 358 10.85 9.68 -3.60
CA THR A 358 12.08 8.94 -3.94
C THR A 358 11.81 7.61 -4.63
N ASN A 359 10.54 7.30 -4.93
CA ASN A 359 10.12 5.99 -5.45
C ASN A 359 10.68 4.84 -4.59
N ALA A 360 10.55 4.97 -3.26
CA ALA A 360 11.01 3.97 -2.31
C ALA A 360 10.17 2.70 -2.41
N ARG A 361 10.70 1.57 -1.93
CA ARG A 361 9.92 0.35 -1.72
C ARG A 361 9.37 0.33 -0.29
N PRO A 362 8.26 -0.41 -0.04
CA PRO A 362 7.72 -0.57 1.30
C PRO A 362 8.81 -1.04 2.28
N VAL A 363 8.78 -0.54 3.51
CA VAL A 363 9.66 -1.00 4.59
C VAL A 363 9.34 -2.43 5.01
N ASN A 364 8.08 -2.84 4.84
CA ASN A 364 7.65 -4.22 4.99
C ASN A 364 8.26 -5.08 3.87
N LEU A 365 8.83 -6.23 4.23
CA LEU A 365 9.42 -7.20 3.29
C LEU A 365 8.58 -8.47 3.14
N LYS A 366 7.39 -8.52 3.74
CA LYS A 366 6.47 -9.67 3.70
C LYS A 366 5.39 -9.50 2.63
N PHE A 367 4.58 -10.55 2.48
CA PHE A 367 3.39 -10.61 1.61
C PHE A 367 3.68 -10.40 0.12
N SER A 368 4.86 -10.79 -0.33
CA SER A 368 5.31 -10.62 -1.70
C SER A 368 5.95 -11.91 -2.22
N GLY A 369 5.59 -12.29 -3.44
CA GLY A 369 6.24 -13.34 -4.22
C GLY A 369 7.54 -12.86 -4.89
N ASP A 370 7.79 -11.55 -4.94
CA ASP A 370 9.06 -10.96 -5.35
C ASP A 370 10.00 -10.88 -4.15
N SER A 371 11.05 -11.69 -4.15
CA SER A 371 12.07 -11.70 -3.09
C SER A 371 12.86 -10.40 -2.90
N SER A 372 12.73 -9.42 -3.81
CA SER A 372 13.46 -8.15 -3.74
C SER A 372 12.73 -7.04 -2.98
N GLN A 373 11.44 -7.20 -2.68
CA GLN A 373 10.61 -6.20 -1.99
C GLN A 373 9.42 -6.85 -1.28
N GLY A 374 8.81 -6.16 -0.31
CA GLY A 374 7.47 -6.53 0.17
C GLY A 374 6.36 -5.94 -0.70
N ALA A 375 5.12 -6.36 -0.44
CA ALA A 375 3.96 -5.77 -1.09
C ALA A 375 3.73 -4.33 -0.61
N GLY A 376 3.31 -3.47 -1.52
CA GLY A 376 3.10 -2.05 -1.26
C GLY A 376 1.67 -1.57 -1.38
N MET A 377 0.75 -2.42 -1.84
CA MET A 377 -0.70 -2.22 -1.77
C MET A 377 -1.43 -3.54 -2.03
N ASP A 378 -2.57 -3.69 -1.41
CA ASP A 378 -3.55 -4.71 -1.72
C ASP A 378 -4.69 -4.05 -2.49
N VAL A 379 -5.18 -4.75 -3.52
CA VAL A 379 -6.26 -4.28 -4.37
C VAL A 379 -7.48 -5.18 -4.28
N SER A 380 -8.67 -4.58 -4.37
CA SER A 380 -9.93 -5.31 -4.46
C SER A 380 -9.98 -6.28 -5.67
N PRO A 381 -10.87 -7.29 -5.65
CA PRO A 381 -11.10 -8.14 -6.81
C PRO A 381 -11.46 -7.34 -8.09
N ALA A 382 -12.20 -6.24 -7.95
CA ALA A 382 -12.54 -5.38 -9.08
C ALA A 382 -11.31 -4.71 -9.70
N LEU A 383 -10.38 -4.24 -8.88
CA LEU A 383 -9.10 -3.70 -9.34
C LEU A 383 -8.22 -4.80 -9.93
N ASN A 384 -8.09 -5.97 -9.30
CA ASN A 384 -7.36 -7.12 -9.85
C ASN A 384 -7.77 -7.40 -11.30
N GLY A 385 -9.08 -7.60 -11.54
CA GLY A 385 -9.58 -7.88 -12.89
C GLY A 385 -9.46 -6.69 -13.85
N CYS A 386 -9.56 -5.46 -13.35
CA CYS A 386 -9.41 -4.25 -14.16
C CYS A 386 -7.96 -4.02 -14.62
N LEU A 387 -7.01 -4.21 -13.71
CA LEU A 387 -5.57 -4.04 -13.91
C LEU A 387 -4.96 -5.20 -14.71
N GLY A 388 -5.67 -6.33 -14.78
CA GLY A 388 -5.26 -7.51 -15.52
C GLY A 388 -4.14 -8.27 -14.82
N PHE A 389 -4.32 -8.51 -13.51
CA PHE A 389 -3.44 -9.37 -12.73
C PHE A 389 -3.49 -10.80 -13.26
N THR A 390 -2.40 -11.52 -13.06
CA THR A 390 -2.24 -12.88 -13.58
C THR A 390 -3.09 -13.87 -12.79
N ASP A 391 -3.07 -13.73 -11.46
CA ASP A 391 -3.75 -14.61 -10.52
C ASP A 391 -4.77 -13.83 -9.67
N LEU A 392 -5.84 -14.51 -9.24
CA LEU A 392 -6.87 -13.91 -8.39
C LEU A 392 -6.36 -13.62 -6.98
N ASP A 393 -5.53 -14.52 -6.45
CA ASP A 393 -4.91 -14.46 -5.12
C ASP A 393 -3.38 -14.49 -5.25
N GLY A 394 -2.86 -13.77 -6.25
CA GLY A 394 -1.43 -13.66 -6.52
C GLY A 394 -0.73 -12.64 -5.61
N ASP A 395 0.58 -12.80 -5.47
CA ASP A 395 1.45 -11.97 -4.64
C ASP A 395 2.65 -11.38 -5.41
N ALA A 396 2.65 -11.48 -6.74
CA ALA A 396 3.81 -11.17 -7.58
C ALA A 396 3.52 -10.21 -8.74
N ASP A 397 2.28 -9.75 -8.92
CA ASP A 397 1.98 -8.75 -9.95
C ASP A 397 2.49 -7.37 -9.52
N HIS A 398 3.06 -6.62 -10.48
CA HIS A 398 3.60 -5.29 -10.24
C HIS A 398 2.70 -4.21 -10.83
N VAL A 399 2.60 -3.10 -10.11
CA VAL A 399 1.86 -1.91 -10.51
C VAL A 399 2.72 -0.65 -10.39
N ASP A 400 2.35 0.36 -11.17
CA ASP A 400 2.76 1.74 -10.92
C ASP A 400 1.56 2.51 -10.36
N TRP A 401 1.76 3.35 -9.34
CA TRP A 401 0.65 4.09 -8.73
C TRP A 401 1.03 5.49 -8.27
N SER A 402 0.02 6.35 -8.19
CA SER A 402 0.12 7.68 -7.61
C SER A 402 -1.23 8.11 -7.05
N PHE A 403 -1.24 8.89 -5.97
CA PHE A 403 -2.47 9.58 -5.55
C PHE A 403 -3.03 10.43 -6.69
N THR A 404 -4.35 10.66 -6.66
CA THR A 404 -5.04 11.56 -7.58
C THR A 404 -6.18 12.25 -6.85
N GLU A 405 -6.53 13.47 -7.27
CA GLU A 405 -7.71 14.12 -6.73
C GLU A 405 -8.98 13.53 -7.33
N ARG A 406 -10.07 13.53 -6.55
CA ARG A 406 -11.37 13.05 -7.03
C ARG A 406 -11.79 13.74 -8.32
N ALA A 407 -11.53 15.04 -8.47
CA ALA A 407 -11.87 15.80 -9.66
C ALA A 407 -11.17 15.30 -10.94
N ASP A 408 -10.00 14.67 -10.79
CA ASP A 408 -9.18 14.16 -11.90
C ASP A 408 -9.45 12.68 -12.19
N VAL A 409 -10.29 12.00 -11.39
CA VAL A 409 -10.70 10.61 -11.65
C VAL A 409 -11.70 10.60 -12.82
N PRO A 410 -11.36 9.98 -13.96
CA PRO A 410 -12.22 9.97 -15.14
C PRO A 410 -13.45 9.06 -14.94
N PRO A 411 -14.51 9.22 -15.76
CA PRO A 411 -15.63 8.30 -15.79
C PRO A 411 -15.18 6.84 -16.00
N GLY A 412 -15.71 5.93 -15.19
CA GLY A 412 -15.40 4.49 -15.27
C GLY A 412 -16.18 3.67 -14.25
N PRO A 413 -16.03 2.33 -14.26
CA PRO A 413 -16.77 1.44 -13.35
C PRO A 413 -16.50 1.74 -11.86
N TRP A 414 -15.31 2.24 -11.53
CA TRP A 414 -14.92 2.70 -10.18
C TRP A 414 -15.74 3.86 -9.62
N LEU A 415 -16.53 4.57 -10.44
CA LEU A 415 -17.42 5.65 -9.98
C LEU A 415 -18.88 5.20 -9.79
N ARG A 416 -19.19 3.90 -9.97
CA ARG A 416 -20.57 3.40 -9.88
C ARG A 416 -21.16 3.55 -8.47
N THR A 417 -20.36 3.23 -7.47
CA THR A 417 -20.65 3.47 -6.06
C THR A 417 -19.41 4.14 -5.47
N VAL A 418 -19.56 5.31 -4.86
CA VAL A 418 -18.46 6.04 -4.23
C VAL A 418 -18.70 6.04 -2.73
N THR A 419 -17.74 5.53 -1.97
CA THR A 419 -17.77 5.62 -0.51
C THR A 419 -17.46 7.06 -0.10
N THR A 420 -18.26 7.60 0.81
CA THR A 420 -18.09 8.96 1.36
C THR A 420 -18.14 9.01 2.88
N SER A 421 -18.41 7.88 3.54
CA SER A 421 -18.42 7.80 5.00
C SER A 421 -17.00 8.00 5.54
N GLN A 422 -16.90 8.65 6.70
CA GLN A 422 -15.65 8.70 7.48
C GLN A 422 -15.50 7.42 8.32
N VAL A 423 -14.54 7.42 9.25
CA VAL A 423 -14.28 6.27 10.13
C VAL A 423 -15.56 5.90 10.90
N SER A 424 -15.94 4.63 10.85
CA SER A 424 -17.15 4.10 11.50
C SER A 424 -16.85 2.89 12.37
N GLY A 425 -17.55 2.82 13.51
CA GLY A 425 -17.40 1.79 14.53
C GLY A 425 -18.28 0.57 14.34
#